data_AF-A0A5B0W3U3-F1
#
_entry.id   AF-A0A5B0W3U3-F1
#
_cell.length_a   1.000
_cell.length_b   1.000
_cell.length_c   1.000
_cell.angle_alpha   90.00
_cell.angle_beta   90.00
_cell.angle_gamma   90.00
#
_symmetry.space_group_name_H-M   'P 1'
#
loop_
_entity.id
_entity.type
_entity.pdbx_description
1 polymer ?
#
loop_
_entity_poly.entity_id
_entity_poly.type
_entity_poly.pdbx_seq_one_letter_code
_entity_poly.pdbx_strand_id
1 'polypeptide(L)'
;MKEVNADLYHLLNENETGLYTQEFQKNKTEYAYVHLDFSDLADFAEAVGTYPFEEGGMKVTMFERTICIDLNDIIEGQGHSLSS
;
A
#
# COMPACT_ATOMS: atom_id res chain seq x y z
N MET A 1 21.27 2.93 5.55
CA MET A 1 20.46 1.84 5.00
C MET A 1 19.12 1.97 5.69
N LYS A 2 18.03 2.29 4.97
CA LYS A 2 16.70 2.31 5.60
C LYS A 2 16.30 0.85 5.79
N GLU A 3 15.97 0.49 7.03
CA GLU A 3 15.59 -0.89 7.37
C GLU A 3 14.26 -1.20 6.70
N VAL A 4 14.19 -2.35 6.03
CA VAL A 4 12.96 -2.81 5.39
C VAL A 4 12.07 -3.41 6.48
N ASN A 5 10.82 -2.98 6.54
CA ASN A 5 9.82 -3.61 7.39
C ASN A 5 9.57 -5.04 6.90
N ALA A 6 10.10 -6.02 7.64
CA ALA A 6 10.06 -7.43 7.25
C ALA A 6 8.64 -7.97 7.21
N ASP A 7 7.79 -7.56 8.15
CA ASP A 7 6.40 -8.03 8.25
C ASP A 7 5.59 -7.54 7.05
N LEU A 8 5.73 -6.26 6.70
CA LEU A 8 5.11 -5.71 5.50
C LEU A 8 5.66 -6.40 4.23
N TYR A 9 6.97 -6.62 4.14
CA TYR A 9 7.55 -7.31 2.98
C TYR A 9 7.00 -8.73 2.81
N HIS A 10 6.90 -9.50 3.90
CA HIS A 10 6.35 -10.85 3.86
C HIS A 10 4.89 -10.84 3.43
N LEU A 11 4.07 -9.97 4.00
CA LEU A 11 2.66 -9.83 3.64
C LEU A 11 2.48 -9.45 2.17
N LEU A 12 3.26 -8.48 1.67
CA LEU A 12 3.23 -8.08 0.26
C LEU A 12 3.67 -9.20 -0.68
N ASN A 13 4.59 -10.06 -0.25
CA ASN A 13 5.07 -11.19 -1.06
C ASN A 13 4.09 -12.38 -1.09
N GLU A 14 3.22 -12.50 -0.08
CA GLU A 14 2.19 -13.53 -0.01
C GLU A 14 0.88 -13.12 -0.73
N ASN A 15 0.72 -11.83 -1.01
CA ASN A 15 -0.46 -11.26 -1.64
C ASN A 15 -0.19 -10.78 -3.07
N GLU A 16 -1.25 -10.60 -3.84
CA GLU A 16 -1.12 -10.02 -5.18
C GLU A 16 -0.74 -8.53 -5.06
N THR A 17 0.38 -8.17 -5.67
CA THR A 17 0.85 -6.79 -5.78
C THR A 17 1.06 -6.43 -7.24
N GLY A 18 0.95 -5.14 -7.54
CA GLY A 18 1.16 -4.66 -8.89
C GLY A 18 1.39 -3.17 -8.97
N LEU A 19 1.57 -2.71 -10.21
CA LEU A 19 1.68 -1.30 -10.54
C LEU A 19 0.57 -0.94 -11.51
N TYR A 20 -0.05 0.21 -11.31
CA TYR A 20 -0.91 0.83 -12.32
C TYR A 20 -0.51 2.29 -12.50
N THR A 21 -0.98 2.88 -13.59
CA THR A 21 -0.79 4.29 -13.85
C THR A 21 -2.12 5.02 -13.80
N GLN A 22 -2.15 6.15 -13.10
CA GLN A 22 -3.21 7.13 -13.24
C GLN A 22 -2.74 8.36 -14.02
N GLU A 23 -3.50 8.72 -15.05
CA GLU A 23 -3.30 9.96 -15.80
C GLU A 23 -4.12 11.08 -15.16
N PHE A 24 -3.41 12.09 -14.64
CA PHE A 24 -3.97 13.38 -14.31
C PHE A 24 -3.66 14.33 -15.46
N GLN A 25 -4.52 15.33 -15.74
CA GLN A 25 -4.54 16.16 -16.96
C GLN A 25 -3.19 16.55 -17.61
N LYS A 26 -2.10 16.65 -16.83
CA LYS A 26 -0.73 16.91 -17.33
C LYS A 26 0.37 15.98 -16.78
N ASN A 27 0.04 15.06 -15.88
CA ASN A 27 1.02 14.21 -15.19
C ASN A 27 0.58 12.74 -15.20
N LYS A 28 1.54 11.85 -15.39
CA LYS A 28 1.40 10.41 -15.28
C LYS A 28 1.98 9.98 -13.94
N THR A 29 1.17 9.42 -13.05
CA THR A 29 1.64 8.93 -11.73
C THR A 29 1.52 7.41 -11.69
N GLU A 30 2.60 6.75 -11.28
CA GLU A 30 2.62 5.31 -11.02
C GLU A 30 2.23 5.04 -9.56
N TYR A 31 1.30 4.11 -9.38
CA TYR A 31 0.82 3.67 -8.09
C TYR A 31 1.16 2.20 -7.90
N ALA A 32 1.69 1.86 -6.73
CA ALA A 32 1.81 0.48 -6.29
C ALA A 32 0.58 0.11 -5.47
N TYR A 33 0.10 -1.11 -5.65
CA TYR A 33 -1.04 -1.61 -4.90
C TYR A 33 -0.77 -3.01 -4.34
N VAL A 34 -1.51 -3.33 -3.29
CA VAL A 34 -1.70 -4.69 -2.80
C VAL A 34 -3.18 -5.03 -2.79
N HIS A 35 -3.50 -6.25 -3.17
CA HIS A 35 -4.84 -6.81 -3.11
C HIS A 35 -4.91 -7.88 -2.02
N LEU A 36 -5.70 -7.62 -0.98
CA LEU A 36 -5.78 -8.42 0.25
C LEU A 36 -7.18 -9.02 0.43
N ASP A 37 -7.27 -10.20 1.04
CA ASP A 37 -8.53 -10.65 1.64
C ASP A 37 -8.81 -9.84 2.92
N PHE A 38 -10.08 -9.70 3.30
CA PHE A 38 -10.44 -9.07 4.56
C PHE A 38 -9.88 -9.80 5.79
N SER A 39 -9.56 -11.09 5.69
CA SER A 39 -8.86 -11.81 6.76
C SER A 39 -7.49 -11.22 7.10
N ASP A 40 -6.81 -10.65 6.11
CA ASP A 40 -5.40 -10.25 6.20
C ASP A 40 -5.27 -8.76 6.56
N LEU A 41 -6.39 -8.05 6.70
CA LEU A 41 -6.42 -6.62 7.01
C LEU A 41 -5.84 -6.29 8.39
N ALA A 42 -6.03 -7.17 9.38
CA ALA A 42 -5.49 -6.97 10.71
C ALA A 42 -3.95 -7.02 10.68
N ASP A 43 -3.40 -8.04 10.03
CA ASP A 43 -1.96 -8.23 9.87
C ASP A 43 -1.34 -7.10 9.05
N PHE A 44 -2.04 -6.61 8.03
CA PHE A 44 -1.63 -5.44 7.26
C PHE A 44 -1.57 -4.17 8.11
N ALA A 45 -2.62 -3.89 8.90
CA ALA A 45 -2.64 -2.71 9.75
C ALA A 45 -1.56 -2.75 10.85
N GLU A 46 -1.28 -3.94 11.39
CA GLU A 46 -0.19 -4.15 12.34
C GLU A 46 1.18 -3.90 11.70
N ALA A 47 1.42 -4.46 10.51
CA ALA A 47 2.67 -4.29 9.78
C ALA A 47 2.93 -2.82 9.38
N VAL A 48 1.90 -2.10 8.96
CA VAL A 48 2.01 -0.71 8.49
C VAL A 48 2.05 0.31 9.65
N GLY A 49 1.49 -0.05 10.80
CA GLY A 49 1.34 0.84 11.95
C GLY A 49 0.16 1.81 11.80
N THR A 50 -0.10 2.64 12.81
CA THR A 50 -1.32 3.48 12.87
C THR A 50 -1.22 4.77 12.06
N TYR A 51 -0.02 5.25 11.79
CA TYR A 51 0.21 6.57 11.19
C TYR A 51 -0.54 6.80 9.86
N PRO A 52 -0.56 5.84 8.90
CA PRO A 52 -1.31 6.04 7.64
C PRO A 52 -2.83 6.07 7.78
N PHE A 53 -3.35 5.73 8.97
CA PHE A 53 -4.77 5.78 9.29
C PHE A 53 -5.15 7.05 10.09
N GLU A 54 -4.17 7.83 10.54
CA GLU A 54 -4.38 9.09 11.24
C GLU A 54 -4.73 10.21 10.23
N GLU A 55 -5.59 11.16 10.65
CA GLU A 55 -6.08 12.30 9.85
C GLU A 55 -6.47 12.00 8.38
N GLY A 56 -7.73 11.60 8.17
CA GLY A 56 -8.34 11.44 6.83
C GLY A 56 -8.37 9.99 6.35
N GLY A 57 -7.59 9.11 6.97
CA GLY A 57 -7.56 7.68 6.68
C GLY A 57 -7.02 7.39 5.29
N MET A 58 -7.19 6.14 4.85
CA MET A 58 -6.63 5.66 3.59
C MET A 58 -7.74 5.40 2.59
N LYS A 59 -7.54 5.84 1.35
CA LYS A 59 -8.44 5.54 0.24
C LYS A 59 -8.16 4.12 -0.26
N VAL A 60 -9.23 3.34 -0.40
CA VAL A 60 -9.17 1.93 -0.77
C VAL A 60 -10.28 1.59 -1.75
N THR A 61 -10.09 0.53 -2.55
CA THR A 61 -11.13 -0.01 -3.43
C THR A 61 -11.53 -1.39 -2.93
N MET A 62 -12.81 -1.57 -2.61
CA MET A 62 -13.34 -2.84 -2.10
C MET A 62 -13.96 -3.68 -3.22
N PHE A 63 -13.74 -5.00 -3.19
CA PHE A 63 -14.30 -5.96 -4.14
C PHE A 63 -14.81 -7.21 -3.41
N GLU A 64 -16.12 -7.42 -3.31
CA GLU A 64 -16.74 -8.58 -2.65
C GLU A 64 -16.16 -8.92 -1.25
N ARG A 65 -15.05 -9.69 -1.20
CA ARG A 65 -14.35 -10.16 0.01
C ARG A 65 -12.91 -9.65 0.14
N THR A 66 -12.49 -8.78 -0.77
CA THR A 66 -11.12 -8.31 -0.87
C THR A 66 -11.07 -6.79 -0.94
N ILE A 67 -9.86 -6.26 -0.77
CA ILE A 67 -9.57 -4.84 -0.76
C ILE A 67 -8.27 -4.58 -1.50
N CYS A 68 -8.30 -3.58 -2.35
CA CYS A 68 -7.14 -3.06 -3.05
C CYS A 68 -6.71 -1.76 -2.37
N ILE A 69 -5.46 -1.71 -1.96
CA ILE A 69 -4.86 -0.62 -1.19
C ILE A 69 -3.67 -0.05 -1.95
N ASP A 70 -3.66 1.26 -2.15
CA ASP A 70 -2.52 1.96 -2.73
C ASP A 70 -1.41 2.11 -1.67
N LEU A 71 -0.17 1.80 -2.04
CA LEU A 71 0.97 1.69 -1.12
C LEU A 71 1.89 2.92 -1.14
N ASN A 72 1.67 3.87 -2.05
CA ASN A 72 2.58 5.00 -2.27
C ASN A 72 2.89 5.77 -0.97
N ASP A 73 1.86 6.15 -0.22
CA ASP A 73 2.02 6.92 1.03
C ASP A 73 2.75 6.10 2.10
N ILE A 74 2.54 4.78 2.14
CA ILE A 74 3.22 3.86 3.07
C ILE A 74 4.71 3.77 2.72
N ILE A 75 5.01 3.56 1.43
CA ILE A 75 6.38 3.46 0.91
C ILE A 75 7.14 4.77 1.15
N GLU A 76 6.51 5.91 0.85
CA GLU A 76 7.08 7.26 1.08
C GLU A 76 7.24 7.58 2.56
N GLY A 77 6.28 7.20 3.40
CA GLY A 77 6.35 7.33 4.86
C GLY A 77 7.50 6.53 5.49
N GLN A 78 7.82 5.37 4.92
CA GLN A 78 9.02 4.59 5.26
C GLN A 78 10.30 5.13 4.59
N GLY A 79 10.17 6.20 3.81
CA GLY A 79 11.28 6.90 3.18
C GLY A 79 11.84 6.22 1.93
N HIS A 80 11.06 5.35 1.31
CA HIS A 80 11.34 4.76 0.01
C HIS A 80 10.57 5.52 -1.09
N SER A 81 10.94 5.33 -2.35
CA SER A 81 10.21 5.90 -3.48
C SER A 81 10.07 4.84 -4.57
N LEU A 82 8.94 4.85 -5.28
CA LEU A 82 8.68 3.93 -6.40
C LEU A 82 9.50 4.29 -7.64
N SER A 83 9.83 5.57 -7.80
CA SER A 83 10.69 6.09 -8.86
C SER A 83 11.66 7.14 -8.31
N SER A 84 12.74 7.38 -9.06
CA SER A 84 13.83 8.32 -8.75
C SER A 84 13.65 9.65 -9.46
#